data_AF-A0A0W8C2K3-F1
#
_entry.id   AF-A0A0W8C2K3-F1
#
_cell.length_a   1.000
_cell.length_b   1.000
_cell.length_c   1.000
_cell.angle_alpha   90.00
_cell.angle_beta   90.00
_cell.angle_gamma   90.00
#
_symmetry.space_group_name_H-M   'P 1'
#
loop_
_entity.id
_entity.type
_entity.pdbx_description
1 polymer ?
#
loop_
_entity_poly.entity_id
_entity_poly.type
_entity_poly.pdbx_seq_one_letter_code
_entity_poly.pdbx_strand_id
1 'polypeptide(L)'
;MINPGCSTTRHLEEGFSGMFRNGWNPQATLAEFAVSWGFLWYDISIIPTSPQSGPGNCLSLEDCKKHTGGVGFNTPIQIAPSGCTTITCLVDGCVDAYQYPTDDWKTHACPDTTPNVDVTFCPGGSSVVETPAPTKPKCPRRCTASLRS
;
A
#
# COMPACT_ATOMS: atom_id res chain seq x y z
N MET A 1 -0.75 -1.88 -13.63
CA MET A 1 -1.36 -0.63 -13.11
C MET A 1 -2.86 -0.74 -13.18
N ILE A 2 -3.55 -0.18 -12.19
CA ILE A 2 -5.01 -0.06 -12.14
C ILE A 2 -5.33 1.38 -12.56
N ASN A 3 -6.28 1.58 -13.47
CA ASN A 3 -6.68 2.93 -13.86
C ASN A 3 -7.45 3.62 -12.72
N PRO A 4 -7.44 4.96 -12.63
CA PRO A 4 -8.24 5.68 -11.63
C PRO A 4 -9.71 5.24 -11.64
N GLY A 5 -10.25 4.94 -10.45
CA GLY A 5 -11.63 4.46 -10.29
C GLY A 5 -11.86 2.99 -10.66
N CYS A 6 -10.84 2.25 -11.10
CA CYS A 6 -10.90 0.80 -11.27
C CYS A 6 -10.41 0.07 -10.01
N SER A 7 -10.70 -1.22 -9.94
CA SER A 7 -10.15 -2.15 -8.94
C SER A 7 -9.64 -3.43 -9.60
N THR A 8 -8.85 -4.19 -8.86
CA THR A 8 -8.47 -5.57 -9.19
C THR A 8 -8.51 -6.39 -7.91
N THR A 9 -8.68 -7.70 -8.04
CA THR A 9 -8.62 -8.64 -6.92
C THR A 9 -7.41 -9.55 -7.08
N ARG A 10 -6.77 -9.89 -5.95
CA ARG A 10 -5.70 -10.89 -5.85
C ARG A 10 -6.07 -11.85 -4.73
N HIS A 11 -5.71 -13.12 -4.88
CA HIS A 11 -5.79 -14.10 -3.81
C HIS A 11 -4.38 -14.24 -3.21
N LEU A 12 -4.27 -14.10 -1.89
CA LEU A 12 -3.03 -14.27 -1.15
C LEU A 12 -3.15 -15.59 -0.38
N GLU A 13 -2.26 -16.53 -0.65
CA GLU A 13 -2.23 -17.85 -0.02
C GLU A 13 -1.13 -17.91 1.04
N GLU A 14 -1.18 -18.91 1.93
CA GLU A 14 -0.10 -19.19 2.90
C GLU A 14 1.27 -19.22 2.21
N GLY A 15 2.24 -18.52 2.80
CA GLY A 15 3.57 -18.31 2.23
C GLY A 15 3.69 -17.07 1.34
N PHE A 16 2.60 -16.34 1.07
CA PHE A 16 2.69 -15.04 0.39
C PHE A 16 3.51 -14.06 1.23
N SER A 17 4.43 -13.34 0.59
CA SER A 17 5.14 -12.19 1.15
C SER A 17 5.43 -11.21 0.02
N GLY A 18 4.94 -9.97 0.16
CA GLY A 18 5.10 -8.98 -0.89
C GLY A 18 4.37 -7.68 -0.60
N MET A 19 4.32 -6.83 -1.61
CA MET A 19 3.79 -5.49 -1.48
C MET A 19 2.99 -5.04 -2.71
N PHE A 20 2.08 -4.10 -2.50
CA PHE A 20 1.33 -3.41 -3.54
C PHE A 20 1.60 -1.91 -3.48
N ARG A 21 1.77 -1.28 -4.65
CA ARG A 21 1.95 0.17 -4.77
C ARG A 21 1.31 0.72 -6.03
N ASN A 22 1.16 2.04 -6.04
CA ASN A 22 0.75 2.78 -7.22
C ASN A 22 1.97 3.06 -8.13
N GLY A 23 1.93 2.54 -9.34
CA GLY A 23 2.98 2.73 -10.35
C GLY A 23 4.20 1.84 -10.19
N TRP A 24 5.21 2.09 -11.02
CA TRP A 24 6.45 1.30 -11.08
C TRP A 24 7.61 1.90 -10.28
N ASN A 25 7.51 3.16 -9.87
CA ASN A 25 8.57 3.86 -9.15
C ASN A 25 8.87 3.16 -7.82
N PRO A 26 10.14 2.80 -7.53
CA PRO A 26 10.52 2.27 -6.22
C PRO A 26 10.27 3.25 -5.06
N GLN A 27 10.24 4.56 -5.35
CA GLN A 27 9.82 5.59 -4.40
C GLN A 27 8.30 5.67 -4.34
N ALA A 28 7.71 4.88 -3.44
CA ALA A 28 6.27 4.79 -3.31
C ALA A 28 5.84 4.40 -1.91
N THR A 29 4.64 4.83 -1.54
CA THR A 29 3.93 4.28 -0.40
C THR A 29 3.62 2.81 -0.70
N LEU A 30 3.99 1.91 0.20
CA LEU A 30 3.83 0.46 0.05
C LEU A 30 2.68 -0.01 0.95
N ALA A 31 1.80 -0.86 0.42
CA ALA A 31 0.93 -1.71 1.22
C ALA A 31 1.55 -3.10 1.28
N GLU A 32 2.08 -3.49 2.43
CA GLU A 32 2.86 -4.72 2.59
C GLU A 32 1.98 -5.80 3.23
N PHE A 33 2.15 -7.04 2.78
CA PHE A 33 1.39 -8.18 3.26
C PHE A 33 2.28 -9.42 3.37
N ALA A 34 2.04 -10.22 4.40
CA ALA A 34 2.51 -11.59 4.46
C ALA A 34 1.40 -12.50 5.00
N VAL A 35 1.25 -13.68 4.42
CA VAL A 35 0.36 -14.72 4.95
C VAL A 35 1.24 -15.83 5.48
N SER A 36 1.29 -15.96 6.80
CA SER A 36 2.09 -17.01 7.43
C SER A 36 1.57 -17.35 8.82
N TRP A 37 1.73 -18.61 9.22
CA TRP A 37 1.47 -19.07 10.58
C TRP A 37 0.02 -18.88 11.05
N GLY A 38 -0.95 -18.92 10.12
CA GLY A 38 -2.36 -18.68 10.44
C GLY A 38 -2.73 -17.20 10.52
N PHE A 39 -1.83 -16.30 10.13
CA PHE A 39 -2.03 -14.86 10.17
C PHE A 39 -1.83 -14.21 8.80
N LEU A 40 -2.70 -13.24 8.52
CA LEU A 40 -2.46 -12.18 7.56
C LEU A 40 -1.77 -11.03 8.30
N TRP A 41 -0.48 -10.85 8.06
CA TRP A 41 0.30 -9.70 8.48
C TRP A 41 0.17 -8.60 7.44
N TYR A 42 0.03 -7.36 7.89
CA TYR A 42 -0.06 -6.20 7.02
C TYR A 42 0.46 -4.94 7.69
N ASP A 43 1.00 -4.05 6.87
CA ASP A 43 1.47 -2.74 7.27
C ASP A 43 1.49 -1.78 6.06
N ILE A 44 1.69 -0.50 6.35
CA ILE A 44 2.02 0.50 5.34
C ILE A 44 3.46 0.92 5.56
N SER A 45 4.24 1.07 4.49
CA SER A 45 5.60 1.56 4.57
C SER A 45 5.80 2.78 3.69
N ILE A 46 6.44 3.80 4.28
CA ILE A 46 6.92 5.00 3.60
C ILE A 46 8.43 5.15 3.78
N ILE A 47 9.13 4.06 4.13
CA ILE A 47 10.58 4.09 4.33
C ILE A 47 11.24 4.56 3.02
N PRO A 48 11.95 5.70 3.03
CA PRO A 48 12.68 6.17 1.87
C PRO A 48 13.72 5.15 1.43
N THR A 49 13.75 4.87 0.13
CA THR A 49 14.77 4.02 -0.50
C THR A 49 15.38 4.78 -1.67
N SER A 50 16.33 4.21 -2.40
CA SER A 50 16.68 4.71 -3.74
C SER A 50 17.06 3.53 -4.63
N PRO A 51 17.13 3.72 -5.96
CA PRO A 51 17.68 2.69 -6.83
C PRO A 51 19.13 2.29 -6.50
N GLN A 52 19.87 3.13 -5.77
CA GLN A 52 21.29 2.95 -5.45
C GLN A 52 21.55 2.55 -4.00
N SER A 53 20.61 2.79 -3.08
CA SER A 53 20.77 2.53 -1.64
C SER A 53 19.45 2.14 -0.99
N GLY A 54 19.49 1.08 -0.17
CA GLY A 54 18.43 0.80 0.80
C GLY A 54 18.46 1.78 1.98
N PRO A 55 17.48 1.70 2.89
CA PRO A 55 17.41 2.60 4.04
C PRO A 55 18.56 2.39 5.04
N GLY A 56 19.26 1.25 4.98
CA GLY A 56 20.33 0.92 5.92
C GLY A 56 19.78 0.89 7.35
N ASN A 57 20.44 1.59 8.27
CA ASN A 57 20.05 1.70 9.67
C ASN A 57 19.63 3.14 10.05
N CYS A 58 19.05 3.88 9.11
CA CYS A 58 18.50 5.20 9.43
C CYS A 58 17.42 5.09 10.54
N LEU A 59 17.36 6.07 11.44
CA LEU A 59 16.57 5.98 12.68
C LEU A 59 15.35 6.91 12.72
N SER A 60 15.10 7.63 11.62
CA SER A 60 13.92 8.49 11.46
C SER A 60 13.63 8.72 9.98
N LEU A 61 12.41 9.15 9.65
CA LEU A 61 12.05 9.50 8.26
C LEU A 61 13.01 10.51 7.64
N GLU A 62 13.34 11.57 8.37
CA GLU A 62 14.24 12.63 7.90
C GLU A 62 15.65 12.08 7.65
N ASP A 63 16.14 11.24 8.56
CA ASP A 63 17.44 10.58 8.41
C ASP A 63 17.46 9.63 7.21
N CYS A 64 16.41 8.84 7.01
CA CYS A 64 16.28 7.97 5.85
C CYS A 64 16.24 8.76 4.52
N LYS A 65 15.54 9.91 4.48
CA LYS A 65 15.54 10.80 3.31
C LYS A 65 16.92 11.35 3.02
N LYS A 66 17.66 11.79 4.05
CA LYS A 66 19.04 12.28 3.91
C LYS A 66 20.00 11.18 3.45
N HIS A 67 19.86 9.98 4.01
CA HIS A 67 20.74 8.84 3.73
C HIS A 67 20.53 8.29 2.31
N THR A 68 19.28 8.17 1.89
CA THR A 68 18.94 7.53 0.61
C THR A 68 18.79 8.52 -0.54
N GLY A 69 18.49 9.80 -0.25
CA GLY A 69 18.03 10.76 -1.26
C GLY A 69 16.61 10.49 -1.77
N GLY A 70 15.93 9.50 -1.20
CA GLY A 70 14.56 9.10 -1.54
C GLY A 70 13.49 9.94 -0.84
N VAL A 71 12.24 9.67 -1.19
CA VAL A 71 11.06 10.33 -0.58
C VAL A 71 10.18 9.37 0.20
N GLY A 72 10.09 8.11 -0.22
CA GLY A 72 9.30 7.07 0.46
C GLY A 72 7.77 7.17 0.28
N PHE A 73 7.19 8.37 0.26
CA PHE A 73 5.74 8.56 0.07
C PHE A 73 5.40 9.06 -1.35
N ASN A 74 4.33 8.55 -1.95
CA ASN A 74 3.81 9.10 -3.21
C ASN A 74 2.27 9.17 -3.32
N THR A 75 1.57 8.15 -2.80
CA THR A 75 0.13 7.99 -2.96
C THR A 75 -0.46 7.69 -1.58
N PRO A 76 -1.51 8.41 -1.14
CA PRO A 76 -2.26 8.05 0.05
C PRO A 76 -2.81 6.62 -0.05
N ILE A 77 -2.70 5.83 1.02
CA ILE A 77 -3.18 4.43 1.06
C ILE A 77 -4.00 4.21 2.33
N GLN A 78 -5.03 3.37 2.20
CA GLN A 78 -5.71 2.74 3.33
C GLN A 78 -5.74 1.22 3.12
N ILE A 79 -5.49 0.46 4.18
CA ILE A 79 -5.69 -0.99 4.25
C ILE A 79 -6.80 -1.25 5.25
N ALA A 80 -7.90 -1.86 4.80
CA ALA A 80 -9.08 -2.14 5.62
C ALA A 80 -9.45 -3.64 5.52
N PRO A 81 -8.88 -4.49 6.39
CA PRO A 81 -9.31 -5.88 6.53
C PRO A 81 -10.66 -5.97 7.25
N SER A 82 -11.53 -6.88 6.80
CA SER A 82 -12.82 -7.11 7.47
C SER A 82 -12.64 -7.66 8.88
N GLY A 83 -13.10 -6.91 9.88
CA GLY A 83 -13.07 -7.32 11.29
C GLY A 83 -11.75 -7.10 12.01
N CYS A 84 -10.79 -6.39 11.39
CA CYS A 84 -9.53 -5.98 12.02
C CYS A 84 -9.31 -4.47 11.95
N THR A 85 -8.18 -4.03 12.52
CA THR A 85 -7.73 -2.65 12.47
C THR A 85 -7.57 -2.16 11.02
N THR A 86 -8.21 -1.04 10.72
CA THR A 86 -7.94 -0.29 9.49
C THR A 86 -6.77 0.65 9.73
N ILE A 87 -5.80 0.66 8.82
CA ILE A 87 -4.64 1.58 8.86
C ILE A 87 -4.64 2.49 7.65
N THR A 88 -4.26 3.75 7.86
CA THR A 88 -4.38 4.81 6.86
C THR A 88 -3.17 5.74 6.86
N CYS A 89 -2.55 5.90 5.70
CA CYS A 89 -1.50 6.86 5.47
C CYS A 89 -1.93 7.89 4.41
N LEU A 90 -2.34 9.07 4.85
CA LEU A 90 -2.82 10.14 3.95
C LEU A 90 -1.72 11.11 3.52
N VAL A 91 -0.65 11.19 4.29
CA VAL A 91 0.42 12.17 4.12
C VAL A 91 1.76 11.53 4.45
N ASP A 92 2.82 12.10 3.90
CA ASP A 92 4.20 11.79 4.28
C ASP A 92 4.41 12.00 5.78
N GLY A 93 5.01 11.04 6.48
CA GLY A 93 5.15 11.05 7.94
C GLY A 93 3.90 10.63 8.72
N CYS A 94 2.92 9.96 8.09
CA CYS A 94 1.75 9.43 8.76
C CYS A 94 2.10 8.47 9.92
N VAL A 95 1.25 8.44 10.94
CA VAL A 95 1.48 7.65 12.17
C VAL A 95 1.33 6.15 11.96
N ASP A 96 0.53 5.72 10.98
CA ASP A 96 0.22 4.30 10.75
C ASP A 96 1.28 3.58 9.90
N ALA A 97 2.22 4.30 9.29
CA ALA A 97 3.23 3.69 8.42
C ALA A 97 4.60 3.55 9.10
N TYR A 98 5.35 2.54 8.65
CA TYR A 98 6.79 2.43 8.86
C TYR A 98 7.49 3.66 8.25
N GLN A 99 8.19 4.41 9.09
CA GLN A 99 8.94 5.59 8.68
C GLN A 99 10.44 5.33 8.55
N TYR A 100 10.94 4.30 9.22
CA TYR A 100 12.33 3.84 9.20
C TYR A 100 12.36 2.32 9.53
N PRO A 101 13.48 1.60 9.28
CA PRO A 101 13.51 0.14 9.35
C PRO A 101 13.18 -0.49 10.71
N THR A 102 13.52 0.18 11.82
CA THR A 102 13.28 -0.34 13.18
C THR A 102 12.08 0.33 13.86
N ASP A 103 11.09 0.75 13.06
CA ASP A 103 9.83 1.33 13.53
C ASP A 103 8.84 0.20 13.89
N ASP A 104 9.27 -0.75 14.74
CA ASP A 104 8.76 -2.13 14.83
C ASP A 104 7.30 -2.31 15.31
N TRP A 105 6.56 -1.24 15.55
CA TRP A 105 5.21 -1.26 16.12
C TRP A 105 4.10 -1.03 15.10
N LYS A 106 4.42 -1.00 13.80
CA LYS A 106 3.46 -0.73 12.71
C LYS A 106 2.87 -1.97 12.08
N THR A 107 3.44 -3.15 12.33
CA THR A 107 2.88 -4.40 11.81
C THR A 107 1.60 -4.73 12.54
N HIS A 108 0.54 -4.96 11.77
CA HIS A 108 -0.73 -5.47 12.25
C HIS A 108 -0.95 -6.90 11.78
N ALA A 109 -1.84 -7.60 12.47
CA ALA A 109 -2.21 -8.96 12.14
C ALA A 109 -3.72 -9.15 12.16
N CYS A 110 -4.18 -10.01 11.28
CA CYS A 110 -5.51 -10.60 11.23
C CYS A 110 -5.39 -12.12 11.16
N PRO A 111 -6.44 -12.88 11.49
CA PRO A 111 -6.52 -14.28 11.07
C PRO A 111 -6.36 -14.40 9.55
N ASP A 112 -5.63 -15.40 9.06
CA ASP A 112 -5.52 -15.69 7.62
C ASP A 112 -6.87 -16.06 6.96
N THR A 113 -7.84 -16.46 7.78
CA THR A 113 -9.26 -16.68 7.42
C THR A 113 -10.06 -15.39 7.18
N THR A 114 -9.42 -14.22 7.23
CA THR A 114 -10.06 -12.92 6.96
C THR A 114 -10.69 -12.92 5.56
N PRO A 115 -12.02 -12.67 5.43
CA PRO A 115 -12.74 -12.91 4.18
C PRO A 115 -12.38 -11.94 3.06
N ASN A 116 -12.03 -10.69 3.40
CA ASN A 116 -11.63 -9.67 2.43
C ASN A 116 -10.74 -8.61 3.08
N VAL A 117 -9.87 -8.03 2.25
CA VAL A 117 -9.00 -6.91 2.60
C VAL A 117 -9.08 -5.91 1.46
N ASP A 118 -9.51 -4.69 1.75
CA ASP A 118 -9.56 -3.62 0.76
C ASP A 118 -8.32 -2.73 0.88
N VAL A 119 -7.57 -2.61 -0.22
CA VAL A 119 -6.47 -1.64 -0.34
C VAL A 119 -6.95 -0.52 -1.25
N THR A 120 -7.10 0.67 -0.68
CA THR A 120 -7.58 1.85 -1.40
C THR A 120 -6.44 2.83 -1.59
N PHE A 121 -6.12 3.12 -2.86
CA PHE A 121 -5.24 4.23 -3.23
C PHE A 121 -6.06 5.51 -3.32
N CYS A 122 -5.59 6.60 -2.72
CA CYS A 122 -6.31 7.87 -2.57
C CYS A 122 -7.67 7.72 -1.84
N PRO A 123 -7.71 7.16 -0.62
CA PRO A 123 -8.95 7.07 0.17
C PRO A 123 -9.51 8.47 0.48
N GLY A 124 -10.83 8.60 0.50
CA GLY A 124 -11.52 9.89 0.67
C GLY A 124 -11.70 10.71 -0.62
N GLY A 125 -11.14 10.24 -1.73
CA GLY A 125 -11.16 10.95 -3.01
C GLY A 125 -10.06 12.02 -3.07
N SER A 126 -9.56 12.30 -4.27
CA SER A 126 -8.68 13.45 -4.47
C SER A 126 -9.52 14.71 -4.29
N SER A 127 -9.29 15.47 -3.20
CA SER A 127 -9.84 16.82 -3.02
C SER A 127 -9.24 17.78 -4.05
N VAL A 128 -9.54 17.58 -5.33
CA VAL A 128 -9.47 18.61 -6.35
C VAL A 128 -10.87 19.18 -6.48
N VAL A 129 -10.98 20.49 -6.20
CA VAL A 129 -12.19 21.31 -6.33
C VAL A 129 -13.03 20.86 -7.53
N GLU A 130 -14.30 20.51 -7.27
CA GLU A 130 -15.28 20.17 -8.29
C GLU A 130 -15.37 21.29 -9.35
N THR A 131 -14.85 21.00 -10.53
CA THR A 131 -15.32 21.58 -11.79
C THR A 131 -16.39 20.62 -12.34
N PRO A 132 -17.48 21.07 -13.00
CA PRO A 132 -18.66 20.24 -13.24
C PRO A 132 -18.31 18.93 -13.93
N ALA A 133 -18.92 17.84 -13.44
CA ALA A 133 -18.60 16.45 -13.72
C ALA A 133 -18.33 16.14 -15.21
N PRO A 134 -17.11 15.67 -15.57
CA PRO A 134 -16.92 14.90 -16.78
C PRO A 134 -17.49 13.49 -16.55
N THR A 135 -18.26 13.01 -17.52
CA THR A 135 -18.85 11.67 -17.59
C THR A 135 -17.86 10.60 -17.10
N LYS A 136 -18.26 9.85 -16.06
CA LYS A 136 -17.49 8.73 -15.48
C LYS A 136 -16.84 7.91 -16.60
N PRO A 137 -15.49 7.81 -16.67
CA PRO A 137 -14.87 6.83 -17.52
C PRO A 137 -15.33 5.47 -17.00
N LYS A 138 -16.15 4.76 -17.79
CA LYS A 138 -16.44 3.35 -17.52
C LYS A 138 -15.08 2.66 -17.50
N CYS A 139 -14.68 2.12 -16.36
CA CYS A 139 -13.58 1.14 -16.33
C CYS A 139 -13.93 0.09 -17.38
N PRO A 140 -13.16 -0.04 -18.48
CA PRO A 140 -13.45 -1.08 -19.45
C PRO A 140 -13.33 -2.40 -18.71
N ARG A 141 -14.45 -3.13 -18.56
CA ARG A 141 -14.46 -4.49 -18.03
C ARG A 141 -13.53 -5.29 -18.90
N ARG A 142 -12.28 -5.49 -18.47
CA ARG A 142 -11.41 -6.47 -19.11
C ARG A 142 -11.95 -7.81 -18.66
N CYS A 143 -12.77 -8.42 -19.51
CA CYS A 143 -13.33 -9.74 -19.29
C CYS A 143 -12.24 -10.69 -18.80
N THR A 144 -12.57 -11.42 -17.74
CA THR A 144 -11.90 -12.62 -17.27
C THR A 144 -11.46 -13.50 -18.44
N ALA A 145 -10.14 -13.63 -18.65
CA ALA A 145 -9.59 -14.78 -19.33
C ALA A 145 -9.21 -15.79 -18.25
N SER A 146 -10.12 -16.73 -18.03
CA SER A 146 -9.83 -18.00 -17.38
C SER A 146 -8.70 -18.69 -18.16
N LEU A 147 -7.50 -18.74 -17.59
CA LEU A 147 -6.49 -19.69 -18.04
C LEU A 147 -6.54 -20.89 -17.09
N ARG A 148 -7.41 -21.83 -17.45
CA ARG A 148 -7.17 -23.24 -17.20
C ARG A 148 -6.20 -23.71 -18.29
N SER A 149 -5.06 -24.24 -17.88
CA SER A 149 -4.31 -25.34 -18.52
C SER A 149 -3.26 -25.78 -17.52
#